data_AF-A0A8W8NTL1-F1
#
_entry.id   AF-A0A8W8NTL1-F1
#
_cell.length_a   1.000
_cell.length_b   1.000
_cell.length_c   1.000
_cell.angle_alpha   90.00
_cell.angle_beta   90.00
_cell.angle_gamma   90.00
#
_symmetry.space_group_name_H-M   'P 1'
#
loop_
_entity.id
_entity.type
_entity.pdbx_description
1 polymer ?
#
loop_
_entity_poly.entity_id
_entity_poly.type
_entity_poly.pdbx_seq_one_letter_code
_entity_poly.pdbx_strand_id
1 'polypeptide(L)' 'MASRYITWTVPQLKKELIQRDASTHGRKTDLIDRLESYDKNKNFLPPPVLLPEPLDVNWPSTGFQQLKPDH' A
#
# COMPACT_ATOMS: atom_id res chain seq x y z
N MET A 1 -12.70 18.81 -17.51
CA MET A 1 -11.63 18.53 -16.53
C MET A 1 -10.35 18.28 -17.29
N ALA A 2 -9.35 19.17 -17.20
CA ALA A 2 -8.07 18.96 -17.85
C ALA A 2 -7.20 18.09 -16.94
N SER A 3 -6.97 16.84 -17.34
CA SER A 3 -6.02 15.92 -16.71
C SER A 3 -4.66 16.59 -16.62
N ARG A 4 -4.06 16.71 -15.43
CA ARG A 4 -2.72 17.35 -15.25
C ARG A 4 -1.65 16.75 -16.15
N TYR A 5 -1.87 15.51 -16.57
CA TYR A 5 -1.00 14.65 -17.38
C TYR A 5 -1.13 14.87 -18.90
N ILE A 6 -2.13 15.62 -19.39
CA ILE A 6 -2.29 15.91 -20.83
C ILE A 6 -1.12 16.72 -21.39
N THR A 7 -0.60 17.67 -20.59
CA THR A 7 0.53 18.54 -20.96
C THR A 7 1.86 17.80 -20.95
N TRP A 8 1.94 16.60 -20.37
CA TRP A 8 3.16 15.82 -20.29
C TRP A 8 3.45 15.07 -21.59
N THR A 9 4.74 14.83 -21.82
CA THR A 9 5.21 14.00 -22.93
C THR A 9 5.14 12.51 -22.56
N VAL A 10 5.03 11.64 -23.56
CA VAL A 10 5.05 10.18 -23.37
C VAL A 10 6.24 9.69 -22.52
N PRO A 11 7.49 10.16 -22.71
CA PRO A 11 8.60 9.76 -21.85
C PRO A 11 8.43 10.20 -20.39
N GLN A 12 7.85 11.39 -20.13
CA GLN A 12 7.55 11.83 -18.75
C GLN A 12 6.48 10.96 -18.10
N LEU A 13 5.40 10.63 -18.82
CA LEU A 13 4.34 9.74 -18.33
C LEU A 13 4.90 8.36 -18.00
N LYS A 14 5.77 7.80 -18.86
CA LYS A 14 6.43 6.52 -18.61
C LYS A 14 7.33 6.57 -17.39
N LYS A 15 8.12 7.63 -17.22
CA LYS A 15 9.01 7.80 -16.05
C LYS A 15 8.22 7.75 -14.74
N GLU A 16 7.09 8.43 -14.69
CA GLU A 16 6.22 8.50 -13.51
C GLU A 16 5.41 7.21 -13.28
N LEU A 17 5.08 6.46 -14.33
CA LEU A 17 4.54 5.11 -14.20
C LEU A 17 5.59 4.14 -13.67
N ILE A 18 6.85 4.23 -14.12
CA ILE A 18 7.97 3.41 -13.60
C ILE A 18 8.19 3.69 -12.11
N GLN A 19 8.18 4.96 -11.70
CA GLN A 19 8.33 5.31 -10.28
C GLN A 19 7.21 4.76 -9.38
N ARG A 20 6.03 4.51 -9.95
CA ARG A 20 4.88 3.92 -9.26
C ARG A 20 4.75 2.41 -9.46
N ASP A 21 5.77 1.74 -10.03
CA ASP A 21 5.75 0.33 -10.42
C ASP A 21 4.50 -0.06 -11.25
N ALA A 22 4.07 0.86 -12.11
CA ALA A 22 2.92 0.68 -12.98
C ALA A 22 3.34 0.35 -14.42
N SER A 23 2.46 -0.34 -15.14
CA SER A 23 2.73 -0.71 -16.54
C SER A 23 2.93 0.54 -17.41
N THR A 24 3.95 0.51 -18.29
CA THR A 24 4.27 1.58 -19.26
C THR A 24 3.80 1.27 -20.67
N HIS A 25 3.09 0.16 -20.86
CA HIS A 25 2.53 -0.25 -22.14
C HIS A 25 1.19 0.44 -22.40
N GLY A 26 0.98 0.88 -23.65
CA GLY A 26 -0.25 1.52 -24.12
C GLY A 26 -0.01 2.79 -24.92
N ARG A 27 -1.10 3.40 -25.39
CA ARG A 27 -1.11 4.73 -26.02
C ARG A 27 -0.94 5.83 -24.97
N LYS A 28 -0.63 7.05 -25.40
CA LYS A 28 -0.52 8.22 -24.50
C LYS A 28 -1.76 8.39 -23.62
N THR A 29 -2.95 8.18 -24.17
CA THR A 29 -4.23 8.21 -23.45
C THR A 29 -4.28 7.21 -22.32
N ASP A 30 -3.89 5.96 -22.59
CA ASP A 30 -3.92 4.87 -21.61
C ASP A 30 -2.94 5.13 -20.46
N LEU A 31 -1.78 5.75 -20.75
CA LEU A 31 -0.80 6.16 -19.74
C LEU A 31 -1.37 7.26 -18.83
N ILE A 32 -2.12 8.21 -19.40
CA ILE A 32 -2.77 9.30 -18.65
C ILE A 32 -3.86 8.73 -17.74
N ASP A 33 -4.78 7.93 -18.28
CA ASP A 33 -5.88 7.33 -17.53
C ASP A 33 -5.35 6.44 -16.39
N ARG A 34 -4.24 5.72 -16.62
CA ARG A 34 -3.57 4.93 -15.60
C ARG A 34 -3.03 5.82 -14.48
N LEU A 35 -2.28 6.87 -14.80
CA LEU A 35 -1.77 7.81 -13.79
C LEU A 35 -2.89 8.48 -12.98
N GLU A 36 -3.99 8.86 -13.63
CA GLU A 36 -5.16 9.38 -12.93
C GLU A 36 -5.79 8.37 -11.99
N SER A 37 -5.88 7.11 -12.42
CA SER A 37 -6.43 6.03 -11.61
C SER A 37 -5.56 5.76 -10.37
N TYR A 38 -4.24 5.80 -10.52
CA TYR A 38 -3.29 5.65 -9.41
C TYR A 38 -3.36 6.83 -8.43
N ASP A 39 -3.44 8.06 -8.91
CA ASP A 39 -3.62 9.24 -8.05
C ASP A 39 -4.95 9.18 -7.28
N LYS A 40 -6.04 8.79 -7.95
CA LYS A 40 -7.36 8.57 -7.30
C LYS A 40 -7.29 7.49 -6.23
N ASN A 41 -6.52 6.43 -6.50
CA ASN A 41 -6.37 5.30 -5.59
C ASN A 41 -5.23 5.46 -4.57
N LYS A 42 -4.64 6.66 -4.42
CA LYS A 42 -3.51 6.94 -3.53
C LYS A 42 -2.38 5.89 -3.65
N ASN A 43 -2.06 5.46 -4.87
CA ASN A 43 -1.05 4.44 -5.16
C ASN A 43 -1.21 3.12 -4.37
N PHE A 44 -2.43 2.70 -4.03
CA PHE A 44 -2.67 1.51 -3.20
C PHE A 44 -1.96 1.55 -1.84
N LEU A 45 -1.59 2.74 -1.36
CA LEU A 45 -0.98 2.87 -0.03
C LEU A 45 -1.97 2.30 0.99
N PRO A 46 -1.63 1.21 1.69
CA PRO A 46 -2.46 0.76 2.78
C PRO A 46 -2.54 1.92 3.79
N PRO A 47 -3.71 2.15 4.42
CA PRO A 47 -3.75 3.07 5.54
C PRO A 47 -2.66 2.65 6.53
N PRO A 48 -1.86 3.60 7.05
CA PRO A 48 -0.78 3.26 7.96
C PRO A 48 -1.37 2.43 9.10
N VAL A 49 -0.94 1.18 9.19
CA VAL A 49 -1.33 0.28 10.28
C VAL A 49 -0.67 0.86 11.52
N LEU A 50 -1.44 1.59 12.31
CA LEU A 50 -1.02 2.02 13.64
C LEU A 50 -0.96 0.76 14.49
N LEU A 51 0.20 0.10 14.49
CA LEU A 51 0.48 -0.95 15.46
C LEU A 51 0.40 -0.30 16.84
N PRO A 52 -0.41 -0.85 17.77
CA PRO A 52 -0.37 -0.38 19.13
C PRO A 52 1.06 -0.53 19.65
N GLU A 53 1.50 0.42 20.47
CA GLU A 53 2.76 0.26 21.21
C GLU A 53 2.72 -1.12 21.87
N PRO A 54 3.80 -1.92 21.75
CA PRO A 54 3.82 -3.24 22.34
C PRO A 54 3.50 -3.06 23.83
N LEU A 55 2.33 -3.56 24.24
CA LEU A 55 1.99 -3.67 25.64
C LEU A 55 3.14 -4.44 26.28
N ASP A 56 3.63 -3.95 27.42
CA ASP A 56 4.65 -4.63 28.21
C ASP A 56 4.00 -5.85 28.88
N VAL A 57 3.54 -6.80 28.05
CA VAL A 57 2.93 -8.04 28.46
C VAL A 57 4.05 -8.95 28.91
N ASN A 58 4.29 -8.98 30.22
CA ASN A 58 5.02 -10.05 30.88
C ASN A 58 4.19 -11.33 30.78
N TRP A 59 4.24 -11.97 29.61
CA TRP A 59 3.59 -13.25 29.39
C TRP A 59 4.23 -14.28 30.34
N PRO A 60 3.46 -14.98 31.19
CA PRO A 60 4.03 -16.00 32.04
C PRO A 60 4.68 -17.08 31.17
N SER A 61 6.01 -17.11 31.18
CA SER A 61 6.84 -18.08 30.46
C SER A 61 6.82 -19.48 31.10
N THR A 62 6.27 -19.57 32.31
CA THR A 62 6.06 -20.83 33.04
C THR A 62 4.63 -21.34 32.77
N GLY A 63 4.56 -22.56 32.22
CA GLY A 63 3.36 -23.16 31.63
C GLY A 63 2.12 -23.25 32.54
N PHE A 64 1.00 -23.52 31.89
CA PHE A 64 -0.33 -23.65 32.48
C PHE A 64 -0.31 -24.56 33.72
N GLN A 65 -0.77 -24.04 34.85
CA GLN A 65 -0.85 -24.76 36.10
C GLN A 65 -1.95 -25.84 35.98
N GLN A 66 -1.54 -27.08 35.74
CA GLN A 66 -2.46 -28.21 35.61
C GLN A 66 -3.17 -28.42 36.95
N LEU A 67 -4.49 -28.21 36.97
CA LEU A 67 -5.33 -28.52 38.14
C LEU A 67 -5.22 -30.02 38.44
N LYS A 68 -4.67 -30.36 39.60
CA LYS A 68 -4.62 -31.76 40.05
C LYS A 68 -6.02 -32.16 40.52
N PRO A 69 -6.60 -33.25 40.01
CA PRO A 69 -7.86 -33.76 40.53
C PRO A 69 -7.60 -34.40 41.91
N ASP A 70 -8.33 -33.97 42.93
CA ASP A 70 -8.41 -34.66 44.21
C ASP A 70 -9.10 -36.03 44.00
N HIS A 71 -8.42 -37.11 44.39
CA HIS A 71 -8.97 -38.46 44.47
C HIS A 71 -8.85 -38.97 45.91
#